data_AF-A0AAV5TPV2-F1
#
_entry.id   AF-A0AAV5TPV2-F1
#
_cell.length_a   1.000
_cell.length_b   1.000
_cell.length_c   1.000
_cell.angle_alpha   90.00
_cell.angle_beta   90.00
_cell.angle_gamma   90.00
#
_symmetry.space_group_name_H-M   'P 1'
#
loop_
_entity.id
_entity.type
_entity.pdbx_description
1 polymer ?
#
loop_
_entity_poly.entity_id
_entity_poly.type
_entity_poly.pdbx_seq_one_letter_code
_entity_poly.pdbx_strand_id
1 'polypeptide(L)'
;MEVRSREVNSEFVRAVRTKISEQKRRGSEAKAVFWLEPTVPDGWMTLDRYLERFGPFPVHCHFTASITQQIATAILFLHQSKMVYGSLTAESIVIDLDGAVHILPPSSNQRHSMQDDIRSIGKLLLRLVTGQKDYPPPHTLFPVNRSMIKLVGLMLDTPMTAGQVRYHPTLSDSMSEKPTTFFFNQ
;
A
#
# COMPACT_ATOMS: atom_id res chain seq x y z
N MET A 1 -18.88 -16.71 15.68
CA MET A 1 -17.98 -15.55 15.45
C MET A 1 -18.15 -14.91 14.07
N GLU A 2 -18.81 -15.57 13.09
CA GLU A 2 -19.06 -15.01 11.74
C GLU A 2 -20.11 -13.89 11.65
N VAL A 3 -21.01 -13.78 12.64
CA VAL A 3 -22.16 -12.86 12.58
C VAL A 3 -21.73 -11.39 12.70
N ARG A 4 -20.71 -11.10 13.52
CA ARG A 4 -20.20 -9.71 13.73
C ARG A 4 -19.50 -9.14 12.49
N SER A 5 -18.82 -9.96 11.71
CA SER A 5 -18.18 -9.51 10.45
C SER A 5 -19.21 -9.11 9.39
N ARG A 6 -20.38 -9.78 9.36
CA ARG A 6 -21.49 -9.43 8.44
C ARG A 6 -22.24 -8.17 8.87
N GLU A 7 -22.42 -7.95 10.17
CA GLU A 7 -23.10 -6.75 10.68
C GLU A 7 -22.29 -5.47 10.46
N VAL A 8 -20.98 -5.50 10.73
CA VAL A 8 -20.06 -4.37 10.44
C VAL A 8 -20.09 -4.03 8.95
N ASN A 9 -20.16 -5.04 8.08
CA ASN A 9 -20.28 -4.84 6.64
C ASN A 9 -21.64 -4.22 6.23
N SER A 10 -22.71 -4.51 6.97
CA SER A 10 -24.05 -3.97 6.68
C SER A 10 -24.22 -2.50 7.07
N GLU A 11 -23.65 -2.08 8.21
CA GLU A 11 -23.64 -0.69 8.63
C GLU A 11 -22.68 0.14 7.77
N PHE A 12 -21.54 -0.45 7.39
CA PHE A 12 -20.62 0.10 6.41
C PHE A 12 -21.32 0.34 5.06
N VAL A 13 -22.01 -0.66 4.50
CA VAL A 13 -22.76 -0.52 3.25
C VAL A 13 -23.89 0.52 3.37
N ARG A 14 -24.52 0.65 4.53
CA ARG A 14 -25.55 1.67 4.78
C ARG A 14 -24.96 3.08 4.83
N ALA A 15 -23.88 3.28 5.57
CA ALA A 15 -23.17 4.56 5.64
C ALA A 15 -22.62 5.00 4.27
N VAL A 16 -22.12 4.04 3.48
CA VAL A 16 -21.69 4.22 2.09
C VAL A 16 -22.83 4.69 1.21
N ARG A 17 -24.00 4.04 1.26
CA ARG A 17 -25.18 4.46 0.48
C ARG A 17 -25.66 5.87 0.85
N THR A 18 -25.65 6.20 2.14
CA THR A 18 -26.05 7.53 2.62
C THR A 18 -25.10 8.62 2.12
N LYS A 19 -23.79 8.44 2.26
CA LYS A 19 -22.78 9.41 1.78
C LYS A 19 -22.76 9.56 0.26
N ILE A 20 -22.97 8.48 -0.49
CA ILE A 20 -23.15 8.51 -1.95
C ILE A 20 -24.38 9.34 -2.33
N SER A 21 -25.50 9.18 -1.60
CA SER A 21 -26.72 9.94 -1.86
C SER A 21 -26.57 11.43 -1.55
N GLU A 22 -25.79 11.78 -0.52
CA GLU A 22 -25.47 13.17 -0.15
C GLU A 22 -24.54 13.84 -1.16
N GLN A 23 -23.55 13.13 -1.68
CA GLN A 23 -22.69 13.63 -2.77
C GLN A 23 -23.47 13.81 -4.08
N LYS A 24 -24.40 12.90 -4.38
CA LYS A 24 -25.26 13.00 -5.58
C LYS A 24 -26.18 14.23 -5.54
N ARG A 25 -26.57 14.73 -4.35
CA ARG A 25 -27.33 15.98 -4.18
C ARG A 25 -26.46 17.24 -4.31
N ARG A 26 -25.13 17.13 -4.23
CA ARG A 26 -24.20 18.28 -4.28
C ARG A 26 -23.57 18.56 -5.65
N GLY A 27 -23.97 17.85 -6.70
CA GLY A 27 -23.76 18.29 -8.10
C GLY A 27 -22.31 18.47 -8.55
N SER A 28 -21.35 17.72 -7.99
CA SER A 28 -19.98 17.67 -8.52
C SER A 28 -19.43 16.25 -8.47
N GLU A 29 -18.92 15.81 -9.61
CA GLU A 29 -18.42 14.46 -9.90
C GLU A 29 -17.25 14.07 -8.99
N ALA A 30 -17.53 13.27 -7.98
CA ALA A 30 -16.51 12.45 -7.31
C ALA A 30 -17.11 11.05 -7.11
N LYS A 31 -16.68 10.09 -7.93
CA LYS A 31 -16.96 8.66 -7.71
C LYS A 31 -16.13 8.23 -6.49
N ALA A 32 -16.82 7.89 -5.41
CA ALA A 32 -16.22 7.59 -4.11
C ALA A 32 -15.21 6.43 -4.20
N VAL A 33 -13.94 6.74 -3.98
CA VAL A 33 -12.94 5.78 -3.51
C VAL A 33 -13.13 5.65 -2.01
N PHE A 34 -13.26 4.42 -1.52
CA PHE A 34 -13.52 4.12 -0.12
C PHE A 34 -12.33 4.54 0.73
N TRP A 35 -12.59 5.38 1.73
CA TRP A 35 -11.64 5.79 2.74
C TRP A 35 -12.09 5.18 4.07
N LEU A 36 -11.19 4.55 4.81
CA LEU A 36 -11.46 4.24 6.22
C LEU A 36 -11.66 5.55 6.98
N GLU A 37 -12.53 5.54 7.99
CA GLU A 37 -12.53 6.60 9.00
C GLU A 37 -11.10 6.78 9.53
N PRO A 38 -10.65 8.00 9.87
CA PRO A 38 -9.26 8.28 10.23
C PRO A 38 -8.75 7.49 11.47
N THR A 39 -9.64 6.79 12.16
CA THR A 39 -9.32 5.87 13.25
C THR A 39 -9.08 4.45 12.73
N VAL A 40 -7.83 3.99 12.85
CA VAL A 40 -7.44 2.60 12.58
C VAL A 40 -8.21 1.65 13.52
N PRO A 41 -8.95 0.64 13.00
CA PRO A 41 -9.69 -0.31 13.82
C PRO A 41 -8.80 -1.09 14.80
N ASP A 42 -9.40 -1.58 15.88
CA ASP A 42 -8.69 -2.43 16.85
C ASP A 42 -8.12 -3.68 16.18
N GLY A 43 -6.86 -3.98 16.47
CA GLY A 43 -6.12 -5.11 15.90
C GLY A 43 -5.48 -4.82 14.54
N TRP A 44 -5.85 -3.73 13.86
CA TRP A 44 -5.20 -3.30 12.62
C TRP A 44 -3.94 -2.50 12.96
N MET A 45 -2.98 -2.46 12.05
CA MET A 45 -1.76 -1.68 12.24
C MET A 45 -1.37 -0.93 11.00
N THR A 46 -0.80 0.27 11.19
CA THR A 46 -0.19 0.98 10.07
C THR A 46 1.06 0.23 9.60
N LEU A 47 1.40 0.37 8.32
CA LEU A 47 2.65 -0.18 7.78
C LEU A 47 3.86 0.40 8.52
N ASP A 48 3.77 1.65 8.98
CA ASP A 48 4.83 2.28 9.77
C ASP A 48 5.08 1.51 11.09
N ARG A 49 4.03 1.23 11.87
CA ARG A 49 4.12 0.43 13.10
C ARG A 49 4.56 -1.01 12.82
N TYR A 50 4.10 -1.60 11.72
CA TYR A 50 4.54 -2.92 11.30
C TYR A 50 6.06 -2.96 11.08
N LEU A 51 6.59 -1.97 10.34
CA LEU A 51 8.02 -1.86 10.04
C LEU A 51 8.85 -1.54 11.29
N GLU A 52 8.35 -0.70 12.20
CA GLU A 52 9.01 -0.44 13.49
C GLU A 52 9.17 -1.71 14.32
N ARG A 53 8.11 -2.54 14.38
CA ARG A 53 8.15 -3.82 15.08
C ARG A 53 9.08 -4.83 14.42
N PHE A 54 9.18 -4.78 13.09
CA PHE A 54 10.08 -5.64 12.33
C PHE A 54 11.54 -5.21 12.47
N GLY A 55 11.81 -3.95 12.81
CA GLY A 55 13.15 -3.38 12.97
C GLY A 55 13.80 -3.01 11.63
N PRO A 56 15.14 -2.87 11.57
CA PRO A 56 15.87 -2.47 10.36
C PRO A 56 16.02 -3.61 9.34
N PHE A 57 15.15 -4.62 9.39
CA PHE A 57 15.26 -5.84 8.61
C PHE A 57 14.36 -5.78 7.37
N PRO A 58 14.83 -6.32 6.22
CA PRO A 58 13.99 -6.53 5.06
C PRO A 58 12.75 -7.37 5.37
N VAL A 59 11.61 -6.95 4.84
CA VAL A 59 10.37 -7.73 4.85
C VAL A 59 10.45 -8.81 3.77
N HIS A 60 9.94 -10.02 4.10
CA HIS A 60 9.97 -11.18 3.20
C HIS A 60 9.39 -10.84 1.82
N CYS A 61 10.03 -11.32 0.74
CA CYS A 61 9.74 -10.92 -0.65
C CYS A 61 8.26 -11.11 -1.02
N HIS A 62 7.66 -12.25 -0.70
CA HIS A 62 6.23 -12.52 -0.94
C HIS A 62 5.33 -11.45 -0.30
N PHE A 63 5.60 -11.06 0.95
CA PHE A 63 4.78 -10.09 1.67
C PHE A 63 5.02 -8.66 1.15
N THR A 64 6.28 -8.31 0.87
CA THR A 64 6.66 -7.06 0.20
C THR A 64 5.97 -6.89 -1.14
N ALA A 65 5.93 -7.95 -1.96
CA ALA A 65 5.23 -7.94 -3.23
C ALA A 65 3.72 -7.77 -3.04
N SER A 66 3.13 -8.43 -2.04
CA SER A 66 1.69 -8.35 -1.71
C SER A 66 1.27 -6.94 -1.37
N ILE A 67 1.99 -6.33 -0.43
CA ILE A 67 1.71 -4.97 0.00
C ILE A 67 1.84 -4.02 -1.19
N THR A 68 2.92 -4.12 -1.96
CA THR A 68 3.18 -3.24 -3.10
C THR A 68 2.09 -3.37 -4.18
N GLN A 69 1.67 -4.60 -4.51
CA GLN A 69 0.61 -4.83 -5.50
C GLN A 69 -0.75 -4.31 -5.03
N GLN A 70 -1.11 -4.51 -3.75
CA GLN A 70 -2.37 -4.02 -3.20
C GLN A 70 -2.40 -2.48 -3.18
N ILE A 71 -1.30 -1.83 -2.78
CA ILE A 71 -1.15 -0.36 -2.86
C ILE A 71 -1.28 0.11 -4.30
N ALA A 72 -0.52 -0.48 -5.23
CA ALA A 72 -0.57 -0.10 -6.65
C ALA A 72 -1.96 -0.30 -7.26
N THR A 73 -2.72 -1.31 -6.80
CA THR A 73 -4.10 -1.55 -7.20
C THR A 73 -5.03 -0.43 -6.76
N ALA A 74 -4.94 0.01 -5.50
CA ALA A 74 -5.74 1.11 -4.98
C ALA A 74 -5.39 2.44 -5.66
N ILE A 75 -4.10 2.72 -5.86
CA ILE A 75 -3.66 3.93 -6.58
C ILE A 75 -4.09 3.90 -8.05
N LEU A 76 -4.04 2.74 -8.73
CA LEU A 76 -4.53 2.60 -10.09
C LEU A 76 -6.02 2.95 -10.20
N PHE A 77 -6.83 2.50 -9.25
CA PHE A 77 -8.26 2.83 -9.20
C PHE A 77 -8.51 4.34 -9.04
N LEU A 78 -7.73 5.01 -8.19
CA LEU A 78 -7.75 6.47 -8.03
C LEU A 78 -7.36 7.19 -9.33
N HIS A 79 -6.24 6.78 -9.95
CA HIS A 79 -5.74 7.40 -11.19
C HIS A 79 -6.71 7.24 -12.36
N GLN A 80 -7.36 6.08 -12.48
CA GLN A 80 -8.42 5.85 -13.47
C GLN A 80 -9.63 6.78 -13.25
N SER A 81 -9.90 7.14 -12.00
CA SER A 81 -10.93 8.10 -11.60
C SER A 81 -10.46 9.56 -11.65
N LYS A 82 -9.28 9.82 -12.23
CA LYS A 82 -8.64 11.14 -12.33
C LYS A 82 -8.35 11.79 -10.97
N MET A 83 -8.22 10.98 -9.92
CA MET A 83 -7.82 11.41 -8.58
C MET A 83 -6.34 11.10 -8.35
N VAL A 84 -5.65 12.02 -7.68
CA VAL A 84 -4.26 11.83 -7.20
C VAL A 84 -4.32 11.69 -5.69
N TYR A 85 -3.60 10.73 -5.11
CA TYR A 85 -3.57 10.54 -3.67
C TYR A 85 -2.75 11.63 -2.97
N GLY A 86 -1.55 11.89 -3.49
CA GLY A 86 -0.70 13.03 -3.19
C GLY A 86 0.22 12.90 -1.99
N SER A 87 -0.17 12.19 -0.93
CA SER A 87 0.64 12.10 0.30
C SER A 87 0.79 10.68 0.82
N LEU A 88 1.16 9.73 -0.04
CA LEU A 88 1.25 8.32 0.34
C LEU A 88 2.47 8.08 1.25
N THR A 89 2.21 7.71 2.49
CA THR A 89 3.22 7.41 3.52
C THR A 89 2.94 6.06 4.19
N ALA A 90 3.90 5.54 4.96
CA ALA A 90 3.71 4.28 5.69
C ALA A 90 2.60 4.39 6.76
N GLU A 91 2.31 5.58 7.25
CA GLU A 91 1.22 5.85 8.19
C GLU A 91 -0.15 5.79 7.52
N SER A 92 -0.22 6.13 6.22
CA SER A 92 -1.44 6.06 5.43
C SER A 92 -1.81 4.66 4.95
N ILE A 93 -0.93 3.68 5.13
CA ILE A 93 -1.17 2.29 4.77
C ILE A 93 -1.53 1.52 6.03
N VAL A 94 -2.62 0.77 6.01
CA VAL A 94 -3.07 -0.07 7.13
C VAL A 94 -3.15 -1.51 6.68
N ILE A 95 -2.66 -2.40 7.53
CA ILE A 95 -2.70 -3.85 7.35
C ILE A 95 -3.69 -4.40 8.37
N ASP A 96 -4.69 -5.13 7.90
CA ASP A 96 -5.66 -5.80 8.77
C ASP A 96 -5.14 -7.15 9.28
N LEU A 97 -5.95 -7.84 10.08
CA LEU A 97 -5.60 -9.12 10.70
C LEU A 97 -5.42 -10.26 9.68
N ASP A 98 -6.02 -10.13 8.50
CA ASP A 98 -5.93 -11.12 7.41
C ASP A 98 -4.76 -10.79 6.45
N GLY A 99 -4.02 -9.71 6.70
CA GLY A 99 -2.92 -9.24 5.88
C GLY A 99 -3.37 -8.47 4.64
N ALA A 100 -4.64 -8.07 4.56
CA ALA A 100 -5.14 -7.19 3.52
C ALA A 100 -4.71 -5.74 3.79
N VAL A 101 -4.41 -5.03 2.71
CA VAL A 101 -3.84 -3.68 2.73
C VAL A 101 -4.88 -2.66 2.32
N HIS A 102 -5.04 -1.65 3.17
CA HIS A 102 -5.98 -0.54 3.01
C HIS A 102 -5.22 0.77 2.99
N ILE A 103 -5.74 1.77 2.27
CA ILE A 103 -5.18 3.12 2.23
C ILE A 103 -6.16 4.06 2.95
N LEU A 104 -5.65 4.79 3.94
CA LEU A 104 -6.37 5.84 4.64
C LEU A 104 -6.68 7.02 3.71
N PRO A 105 -7.66 7.87 4.04
CA PRO A 105 -7.88 9.11 3.30
C PRO A 105 -6.64 10.00 3.26
N PRO A 106 -6.38 10.68 2.14
CA PRO A 106 -5.28 11.61 2.01
C PRO A 106 -5.46 12.74 3.01
N SER A 107 -4.38 13.05 3.73
CA SER A 107 -4.36 14.03 4.81
C SER A 107 -4.16 15.47 4.33
N SER A 108 -3.83 15.68 3.04
CA SER A 108 -3.55 17.01 2.51
C SER A 108 -4.07 17.21 1.08
N ASN A 109 -4.48 18.44 0.78
CA ASN A 109 -4.91 18.88 -0.56
C ASN A 109 -3.76 19.50 -1.36
N GLN A 110 -2.53 19.03 -1.17
CA GLN A 110 -1.39 19.55 -1.92
C GLN A 110 -1.49 19.19 -3.41
N ARG A 111 -0.94 20.07 -4.27
CA ARG A 111 -0.90 19.84 -5.71
C ARG A 111 0.15 18.78 -6.03
N HIS A 112 -0.31 17.54 -6.17
CA HIS A 112 0.53 16.42 -6.56
C HIS A 112 0.13 15.88 -7.93
N SER A 113 1.08 15.22 -8.58
CA SER A 113 0.90 14.49 -9.82
C SER A 113 0.72 13.00 -9.58
N MET A 114 0.13 12.29 -10.53
CA MET A 114 0.06 10.82 -10.49
C MET A 114 1.46 10.18 -10.35
N GLN A 115 2.50 10.82 -10.87
CA GLN A 115 3.88 10.34 -10.73
C GLN A 115 4.41 10.49 -9.30
N ASP A 116 3.93 11.47 -8.52
CA ASP A 116 4.30 11.61 -7.10
C ASP A 116 3.77 10.42 -6.28
N ASP A 117 2.57 9.91 -6.62
CA ASP A 117 2.05 8.67 -6.01
C ASP A 117 2.99 7.50 -6.32
N ILE A 118 3.42 7.35 -7.57
CA ILE A 118 4.33 6.25 -7.97
C ILE A 118 5.68 6.35 -7.27
N ARG A 119 6.26 7.55 -7.20
CA ARG A 119 7.50 7.78 -6.43
C ARG A 119 7.30 7.44 -4.95
N SER A 120 6.12 7.70 -4.40
CA SER A 120 5.80 7.37 -3.01
C SER A 120 5.66 5.85 -2.80
N ILE A 121 5.03 5.11 -3.73
CA ILE A 121 5.04 3.65 -3.70
C ILE A 121 6.49 3.13 -3.79
N GLY A 122 7.35 3.75 -4.61
CA GLY A 122 8.76 3.37 -4.75
C GLY A 122 9.54 3.52 -3.44
N LYS A 123 9.31 4.61 -2.70
CA LYS A 123 9.89 4.81 -1.36
C LYS A 123 9.38 3.78 -0.34
N LEU A 124 8.10 3.41 -0.39
CA LEU A 124 7.55 2.37 0.48
C LEU A 124 8.14 1.00 0.16
N LEU A 125 8.24 0.65 -1.13
CA LEU A 125 8.87 -0.60 -1.58
C LEU A 125 10.35 -0.65 -1.15
N LEU A 126 11.09 0.45 -1.29
CA LEU A 126 12.46 0.51 -0.80
C LEU A 126 12.53 0.15 0.68
N ARG A 127 11.70 0.79 1.51
CA ARG A 127 11.68 0.55 2.94
C ARG A 127 11.30 -0.89 3.29
N LEU A 128 10.37 -1.49 2.56
CA LEU A 128 10.04 -2.91 2.70
C LEU A 128 11.23 -3.82 2.36
N VAL A 129 11.97 -3.50 1.30
CA VAL A 129 13.07 -4.36 0.80
C VAL A 129 14.36 -4.20 1.61
N THR A 130 14.59 -3.04 2.22
CA THR A 130 15.86 -2.73 2.90
C THR A 130 15.72 -2.57 4.41
N GLY A 131 14.51 -2.35 4.91
CA GLY A 131 14.26 -1.90 6.28
C GLY A 131 14.60 -0.41 6.52
N GLN A 132 15.02 0.34 5.49
CA GLN A 132 15.55 1.70 5.63
C GLN A 132 14.70 2.75 4.91
N LYS A 133 14.71 3.99 5.43
CA LYS A 133 13.92 5.12 4.89
C LYS A 133 14.61 5.86 3.75
N ASP A 134 15.94 5.76 3.65
CA ASP A 134 16.75 6.59 2.74
C ASP A 134 17.09 5.88 1.42
N TYR A 135 17.14 6.65 0.33
CA TYR A 135 17.56 6.20 -1.01
C TYR A 135 18.75 7.03 -1.53
N PRO A 136 19.78 6.39 -2.14
CA PRO A 136 20.04 4.95 -2.14
C PRO A 136 20.29 4.44 -0.70
N PRO A 137 19.94 3.19 -0.38
CA PRO A 137 20.07 2.69 0.97
C PRO A 137 21.56 2.63 1.38
N PRO A 138 21.98 3.27 2.48
CA PRO A 138 23.33 3.09 3.01
C PRO A 138 23.54 1.62 3.36
N HIS A 139 24.56 1.00 2.76
CA HIS A 139 25.03 -0.38 2.96
C HIS A 139 24.09 -1.29 3.75
N THR A 140 23.34 -2.16 3.05
CA THR A 140 22.44 -3.10 3.72
C THR A 140 23.25 -4.23 4.37
N LEU A 141 23.08 -4.44 5.67
CA LEU A 141 23.69 -5.56 6.40
C LEU A 141 23.13 -6.92 5.98
N PHE A 142 22.02 -6.92 5.23
CA PHE A 142 21.29 -8.10 4.82
C PHE A 142 21.23 -8.21 3.29
N PRO A 143 21.15 -9.44 2.76
CA PRO A 143 20.85 -9.66 1.34
C PRO A 143 19.51 -9.00 0.98
N VAL A 144 19.50 -8.22 -0.09
CA VAL A 144 18.28 -7.58 -0.62
C VAL A 144 17.91 -8.16 -1.97
N ASN A 145 16.61 -8.20 -2.26
CA ASN A 145 16.11 -8.64 -3.57
C ASN A 145 16.48 -7.59 -4.63
N ARG A 146 17.52 -7.89 -5.43
CA ARG A 146 18.04 -6.98 -6.46
C ARG A 146 17.00 -6.60 -7.51
N SER A 147 16.08 -7.51 -7.85
CA SER A 147 15.02 -7.25 -8.82
C SER A 147 14.02 -6.22 -8.28
N MET A 148 13.71 -6.28 -6.98
CA MET A 148 12.87 -5.26 -6.33
C MET A 148 13.58 -3.91 -6.23
N ILE A 149 14.89 -3.89 -5.93
CA ILE A 149 15.68 -2.64 -5.92
C ILE A 149 15.71 -2.00 -7.33
N LYS A 150 15.84 -2.80 -8.40
CA LYS A 150 15.73 -2.28 -9.77
C LYS A 150 14.35 -1.66 -10.03
N LEU A 151 13.28 -2.31 -9.58
CA LEU A 151 11.93 -1.76 -9.70
C LEU A 151 11.77 -0.44 -8.93
N VAL A 152 12.36 -0.32 -7.72
CA VAL A 152 12.41 0.96 -6.99
C VAL A 152 13.05 2.05 -7.84
N GLY A 153 14.22 1.78 -8.43
CA GLY A 153 14.90 2.74 -9.31
C GLY A 153 14.02 3.19 -10.48
N LEU A 154 13.35 2.24 -11.16
CA LEU A 154 12.40 2.57 -12.23
C LEU A 154 11.27 3.49 -11.74
N MET A 155 10.70 3.23 -10.57
CA MET A 155 9.60 4.04 -10.02
C MET A 155 10.03 5.45 -9.58
N LEU A 156 11.28 5.60 -9.13
CA LEU A 156 11.83 6.87 -8.68
C LEU A 156 12.32 7.74 -9.84
N ASP A 157 12.96 7.12 -10.85
CA ASP A 157 13.71 7.83 -11.87
C ASP A 157 12.97 7.89 -13.23
N THR A 158 12.02 6.98 -13.47
CA THR A 158 11.30 6.87 -14.75
C THR A 158 9.81 7.14 -14.58
N PRO A 159 9.18 7.86 -15.53
CA PRO A 159 7.72 7.95 -15.57
C PRO A 159 7.10 6.56 -15.69
N MET A 160 6.25 6.21 -14.72
CA MET A 160 5.57 4.93 -14.64
C MET A 160 4.11 5.16 -14.23
N THR A 161 3.23 4.25 -14.62
CA THR A 161 1.84 4.22 -14.19
C THR A 161 1.64 3.20 -13.08
N ALA A 162 0.60 3.38 -12.25
CA ALA A 162 0.25 2.41 -11.21
C ALA A 162 -0.04 1.01 -11.79
N GLY A 163 -0.55 0.94 -13.03
CA GLY A 163 -0.75 -0.32 -13.75
C GLY A 163 0.57 -1.03 -14.07
N GLN A 164 1.58 -0.29 -14.56
CA GLN A 164 2.91 -0.85 -14.82
C GLN A 164 3.57 -1.37 -13.53
N VAL A 165 3.36 -0.70 -12.39
CA VAL A 165 3.85 -1.17 -11.09
C VAL A 165 3.11 -2.45 -10.68
N ARG A 166 1.77 -2.43 -10.69
CA ARG A 166 0.92 -3.56 -10.27
C ARG A 166 1.26 -4.85 -11.01
N TYR A 167 1.45 -4.77 -12.32
CA TYR A 167 1.69 -5.92 -13.20
C TYR A 167 3.18 -6.15 -13.47
N HIS A 168 4.09 -5.51 -12.73
CA HIS A 168 5.51 -5.70 -12.96
C HIS A 168 5.93 -7.16 -12.67
N PRO A 169 6.70 -7.82 -13.57
CA PRO A 169 7.10 -9.22 -13.41
C PRO A 169 7.75 -9.53 -12.06
N THR A 170 8.68 -8.67 -11.61
CA THR A 170 9.32 -8.78 -10.29
C THR A 170 8.34 -9.05 -9.14
N LEU A 171 7.17 -8.39 -9.13
CA LEU A 171 6.19 -8.59 -8.06
C LEU A 171 5.46 -9.92 -8.21
N SER A 172 5.16 -10.34 -9.45
CA SER A 172 4.49 -11.60 -9.73
C SER A 172 5.39 -12.81 -9.45
N ASP A 173 6.66 -12.74 -9.86
CA ASP A 173 7.64 -13.81 -9.65
C ASP A 173 7.88 -14.04 -8.15
N SER A 174 7.95 -12.95 -7.37
CA SER A 174 8.12 -13.01 -5.91
C SER A 174 6.93 -13.63 -5.16
N MET A 175 5.75 -13.69 -5.79
CA MET A 175 4.60 -14.41 -5.25
C MET A 175 4.65 -15.91 -5.53
N SER A 176 5.34 -16.29 -6.59
CA SER A 176 5.49 -17.69 -7.01
C SER A 176 6.62 -18.42 -6.30
N GLU A 177 7.59 -17.68 -5.76
CA GLU A 177 8.64 -18.25 -4.90
C GLU A 177 8.02 -18.83 -3.63
N LYS A 178 8.10 -20.16 -3.48
CA LYS A 178 7.72 -20.83 -2.23
C LYS A 178 8.56 -20.23 -1.09
N PRO A 179 7.98 -19.95 0.08
CA PRO A 179 8.75 -19.46 1.22
C PRO A 179 9.86 -20.45 1.52
N THR A 180 11.11 -20.02 1.34
CA THR A 180 12.27 -20.83 1.68
C THR A 180 12.26 -21.00 3.19
N THR A 181 11.83 -22.16 3.67
CA THR A 181 11.96 -22.54 5.09
C THR A 181 13.45 -22.54 5.42
N PHE A 182 13.92 -21.44 6.03
CA PHE A 182 15.19 -21.44 6.73
C PHE A 182 14.99 -22.27 7.99
N PHE A 183 15.34 -23.56 7.91
CA PHE A 183 15.57 -24.34 9.12
C PHE A 183 16.80 -23.73 9.80
N PHE A 184 16.57 -22.95 10.85
CA PHE A 184 17.60 -22.74 11.86
C PHE A 184 17.79 -24.10 12.54
N ASN A 185 18.82 -24.83 12.14
CA ASN A 185 19.33 -25.94 12.94
C ASN A 185 19.73 -25.36 14.30
N GLN A 186 18.93 -25.65 15.32
CA GLN A 186 19.35 -25.54 16.72
C GLN A 186 20.23 -26.73 17.07
#